data_AF-A0AAN9UVK2-F1
#
_entry.id   AF-A0AAN9UVK2-F1
#
_cell.length_a   1.000
_cell.length_b   1.000
_cell.length_c   1.000
_cell.angle_alpha   90.00
_cell.angle_beta   90.00
_cell.angle_gamma   90.00
#
_symmetry.space_group_name_H-M   'P 1'
#
loop_
_entity.id
_entity.type
_entity.pdbx_description
1 polymer ?
#
loop_
_entity_poly.entity_id
_entity_poly.type
_entity_poly.pdbx_seq_one_letter_code
_entity_poly.pdbx_strand_id
1 'polypeptide(L)'
;MDSSDVVVVGGGIHSLIYAIHARLKSLRVVESGHGRPEDPVSITVIEKSPSPGYKIGESTLTTFGLWLKSIGISTALAWRLFGPKDGLCFYYLPHNGDNDGYTDFCANGPAGDFVATLQVERKISELLLTLFAQRLGVNIFHGHAVNIDSTKLPTDTDNGPRVAGRVDVLNQGGNDGTKHIDTKLVVDATGRFRRFASKAARATRLPHFNTDSFWAYFEMDGDETDIPLRHYESCHTNHICLAEG
;
A
#
# COMPACT_ATOMS: atom_id res chain seq x y z
N MET A 1 12.17 -13.06 -24.18
CA MET A 1 11.37 -14.09 -23.49
C MET A 1 11.57 -13.76 -22.03
N ASP A 2 10.61 -13.03 -21.47
CA ASP A 2 10.81 -12.41 -20.17
C ASP A 2 10.17 -13.34 -19.14
N SER A 3 10.97 -13.93 -18.28
CA SER A 3 10.53 -14.78 -17.17
C SER A 3 10.72 -14.04 -15.86
N SER A 4 9.83 -14.31 -14.89
CA SER A 4 9.90 -13.73 -13.55
C SER A 4 9.32 -14.73 -12.56
N ASP A 5 10.03 -15.06 -11.49
CA ASP A 5 9.54 -16.02 -10.49
C ASP A 5 8.20 -15.59 -9.90
N VAL A 6 8.07 -14.29 -9.64
CA VAL A 6 6.82 -13.68 -9.16
C VAL A 6 6.40 -12.53 -10.06
N VAL A 7 5.13 -12.50 -10.43
CA VAL A 7 4.47 -11.35 -11.05
C VAL A 7 3.41 -10.79 -10.10
N VAL A 8 3.54 -9.53 -9.71
CA VAL A 8 2.59 -8.82 -8.85
C VAL A 8 1.75 -7.88 -9.71
N VAL A 9 0.42 -7.99 -9.62
CA VAL A 9 -0.51 -7.22 -10.44
C VAL A 9 -1.11 -6.08 -9.62
N GLY A 10 -0.80 -4.84 -10.03
CA GLY A 10 -1.06 -3.60 -9.29
C GLY A 10 0.20 -3.06 -8.61
N GLY A 11 0.39 -1.74 -8.62
CA GLY A 11 1.52 -1.01 -8.04
C GLY A 11 1.14 -0.15 -6.84
N GLY A 12 0.06 -0.50 -6.13
CA GLY A 12 -0.30 0.17 -4.89
C GLY A 12 0.63 -0.17 -3.72
N ILE A 13 0.48 0.54 -2.60
CA ILE A 13 1.35 0.40 -1.41
C ILE A 13 1.58 -1.05 -0.95
N HIS A 14 0.56 -1.92 -0.93
CA HIS A 14 0.72 -3.33 -0.53
C HIS A 14 1.54 -4.16 -1.52
N SER A 15 1.45 -3.86 -2.82
CA SER A 15 2.28 -4.51 -3.84
C SER A 15 3.75 -4.19 -3.62
N LEU A 16 4.06 -2.92 -3.37
CA LEU A 16 5.42 -2.46 -3.13
C LEU A 16 5.97 -2.98 -1.80
N ILE A 17 5.18 -2.99 -0.74
CA ILE A 17 5.54 -3.61 0.55
C ILE A 17 5.87 -5.10 0.33
N TYR A 18 5.01 -5.84 -0.36
CA TYR A 18 5.22 -7.25 -0.67
C TYR A 18 6.52 -7.46 -1.46
N ALA A 19 6.70 -6.73 -2.56
CA ALA A 19 7.85 -6.91 -3.45
C ALA A 19 9.18 -6.59 -2.74
N ILE A 20 9.23 -5.48 -1.99
CA ILE A 20 10.41 -5.09 -1.19
C ILE A 20 10.71 -6.16 -0.14
N HIS A 21 9.71 -6.55 0.64
CA HIS A 21 9.92 -7.47 1.75
C HIS A 21 10.33 -8.87 1.26
N ALA A 22 9.68 -9.37 0.21
CA ALA A 22 10.03 -10.64 -0.43
C ALA A 22 11.44 -10.61 -1.03
N ARG A 23 11.81 -9.51 -1.71
CA ARG A 23 13.15 -9.35 -2.30
C ARG A 23 14.24 -9.31 -1.24
N LEU A 24 14.08 -8.50 -0.20
CA LEU A 24 15.04 -8.44 0.92
C LEU A 24 15.18 -9.79 1.62
N LYS A 25 14.06 -10.50 1.85
CA LYS A 25 14.10 -11.84 2.44
C LYS A 25 14.87 -12.80 1.55
N SER A 26 14.64 -12.78 0.24
CA SER A 26 15.37 -13.63 -0.70
C SER A 26 16.86 -13.32 -0.72
N LEU A 27 17.26 -12.04 -0.72
CA LEU A 27 18.66 -11.65 -0.66
C LEU A 27 19.36 -12.18 0.61
N ARG A 28 18.71 -12.05 1.77
CA ARG A 28 19.24 -12.57 3.05
C ARG A 28 19.41 -14.09 3.07
N VAL A 29 18.51 -14.83 2.42
CA VAL A 29 18.62 -16.30 2.31
C VAL A 29 19.87 -16.68 1.50
N VAL A 30 20.14 -15.95 0.42
CA VAL A 30 21.35 -16.16 -0.39
C VAL A 30 22.62 -15.79 0.40
N GLU A 31 22.62 -14.66 1.11
CA GLU A 31 23.76 -14.20 1.93
C GLU A 31 24.09 -15.15 3.11
N SER A 32 23.07 -15.76 3.72
CA SER A 32 23.24 -16.65 4.87
C SER A 32 23.70 -18.07 4.49
N GLY A 33 23.77 -18.42 3.21
CA GLY A 33 24.22 -19.74 2.74
C GLY A 33 23.36 -20.92 3.23
N HIS A 34 22.15 -20.64 3.74
CA HIS A 34 21.22 -21.65 4.29
C HIS A 34 20.19 -22.13 3.26
N GLY A 35 20.54 -22.09 1.97
CA GLY A 35 19.71 -22.57 0.86
C GLY A 35 20.59 -23.08 -0.28
N ARG A 36 20.01 -23.89 -1.17
CA ARG A 36 20.64 -24.27 -2.45
C ARG A 36 21.09 -23.02 -3.22
N PRO A 37 22.08 -23.13 -4.12
CA PRO A 37 22.59 -22.01 -4.92
C PRO A 37 21.53 -21.55 -5.93
N GLU A 38 20.49 -20.88 -5.47
CA GLU A 38 19.47 -20.27 -6.31
C GLU A 38 19.65 -18.75 -6.25
N ASP A 39 19.59 -18.13 -7.43
CA ASP A 39 19.62 -16.68 -7.56
C ASP A 39 18.49 -16.03 -6.73
N PRO A 40 18.66 -14.79 -6.27
CA PRO A 40 17.60 -14.07 -5.58
C PRO A 40 16.32 -14.01 -6.42
N VAL A 41 15.18 -14.34 -5.82
CA VAL A 41 13.84 -14.41 -6.44
C VAL A 41 13.58 -13.18 -7.30
N SER A 42 13.34 -13.41 -8.59
CA SER A 42 13.00 -12.35 -9.53
C SER A 42 11.53 -11.92 -9.37
N ILE A 43 11.31 -10.62 -9.21
CA ILE A 43 9.97 -10.06 -8.95
C ILE A 43 9.71 -8.96 -9.96
N THR A 44 8.55 -9.05 -10.61
CA THR A 44 8.05 -8.04 -11.55
C THR A 44 6.70 -7.51 -11.08
N VAL A 45 6.57 -6.20 -10.94
CA VAL A 45 5.33 -5.49 -10.61
C VAL A 45 4.79 -4.83 -11.86
N ILE A 46 3.52 -5.06 -12.16
CA ILE A 46 2.81 -4.46 -13.30
C ILE A 46 1.75 -3.48 -12.79
N GLU A 47 1.89 -2.21 -13.10
CA GLU A 47 0.96 -1.13 -12.73
C GLU A 47 0.35 -0.49 -13.97
N LYS A 48 -0.99 -0.43 -14.00
CA LYS A 48 -1.76 0.11 -15.12
C LYS A 48 -1.47 1.59 -15.33
N SER A 49 -1.40 2.36 -14.26
CA SER A 49 -1.21 3.82 -14.31
C SER A 49 0.20 4.16 -14.80
N PRO A 50 0.38 5.23 -15.60
CA PRO A 50 1.70 5.61 -16.12
C PRO A 50 2.66 6.13 -15.04
N SER A 51 2.14 6.48 -13.86
CA SER A 51 2.90 6.86 -12.68
C SER A 51 2.10 6.52 -11.42
N PRO A 52 2.72 6.55 -10.22
CA PRO A 52 1.97 6.58 -8.98
C PRO A 52 0.88 7.65 -9.02
N GLY A 53 -0.32 7.26 -8.60
CA GLY A 53 -1.53 8.06 -8.73
C GLY A 53 -2.21 8.27 -7.39
N TYR A 54 -3.20 9.16 -7.39
CA TYR A 54 -4.02 9.49 -6.23
C TYR A 54 -4.66 8.26 -5.58
N LYS A 55 -4.60 8.16 -4.24
CA LYS A 55 -5.33 7.17 -3.44
C LYS A 55 -5.65 7.75 -2.06
N ILE A 56 -6.85 7.45 -1.55
CA ILE A 56 -7.22 7.70 -0.16
C ILE A 56 -6.53 6.70 0.78
N GLY A 57 -6.48 7.04 2.07
CA GLY A 57 -5.83 6.26 3.13
C GLY A 57 -4.39 6.73 3.34
N GLU A 58 -4.26 7.83 4.07
CA GLU A 58 -3.01 8.61 4.22
C GLU A 58 -2.41 8.49 5.63
N SER A 59 -3.23 8.19 6.63
CA SER A 59 -2.76 8.00 8.00
C SER A 59 -2.12 6.63 8.18
N THR A 60 -0.87 6.58 8.62
CA THR A 60 -0.17 5.33 8.94
C THR A 60 -0.09 5.12 10.45
N LEU A 61 0.30 3.91 10.86
CA LEU A 61 0.56 3.56 12.26
C LEU A 61 2.03 3.21 12.48
N THR A 62 2.43 3.13 13.76
CA THR A 62 3.79 2.81 14.19
C THR A 62 4.39 1.58 13.51
N THR A 63 3.60 0.56 13.23
CA THR A 63 4.05 -0.66 12.52
C THR A 63 4.61 -0.36 11.13
N PHE A 64 4.03 0.61 10.42
CA PHE A 64 4.55 1.04 9.12
C PHE A 64 5.88 1.79 9.27
N GLY A 65 5.99 2.67 10.26
CA GLY A 65 7.26 3.34 10.59
C GLY A 65 8.37 2.37 10.98
N LEU A 66 8.07 1.37 11.80
CA LEU A 66 9.00 0.29 12.14
C LEU A 66 9.41 -0.49 10.90
N TRP A 67 8.47 -0.79 10.01
CA TRP A 67 8.76 -1.48 8.75
C TRP A 67 9.70 -0.65 7.86
N LEU A 68 9.45 0.65 7.67
CA LEU A 68 10.33 1.55 6.93
C LEU A 68 11.75 1.57 7.54
N LYS A 69 11.85 1.72 8.87
CA LYS A 69 13.12 1.67 9.60
C LYS A 69 13.84 0.34 9.38
N SER A 70 13.11 -0.78 9.39
CA SER A 70 13.66 -2.14 9.22
C SER A 70 14.23 -2.40 7.83
N ILE A 71 13.77 -1.68 6.81
CA ILE A 71 14.31 -1.75 5.44
C ILE A 71 15.33 -0.64 5.16
N GLY A 72 15.69 0.17 6.15
CA GLY A 72 16.72 1.20 6.03
C GLY A 72 16.23 2.58 5.59
N ILE A 73 14.91 2.82 5.55
CA ILE A 73 14.35 4.16 5.34
C ILE A 73 14.27 4.86 6.70
N SER A 74 15.10 5.88 6.90
CA SER A 74 15.20 6.60 8.18
C SER A 74 14.01 7.54 8.43
N THR A 75 13.70 7.78 9.71
CA THR A 75 12.70 8.78 10.11
C THR A 75 13.01 10.16 9.53
N ALA A 76 14.28 10.57 9.56
CA ALA A 76 14.72 11.86 9.02
C ALA A 76 14.43 12.01 7.51
N LEU A 77 14.54 10.92 6.74
CA LEU A 77 14.14 10.93 5.33
C LEU A 77 12.61 10.97 5.20
N ALA A 78 11.90 10.17 6.00
CA ALA A 78 10.44 10.10 5.95
C ALA A 78 9.78 11.46 6.24
N TRP A 79 10.25 12.20 7.25
CA TRP A 79 9.72 13.52 7.60
C TRP A 79 10.06 14.63 6.58
N ARG A 80 11.00 14.40 5.66
CA ARG A 80 11.20 15.32 4.52
C ARG A 80 10.16 15.13 3.42
N LEU A 81 9.45 14.00 3.42
CA LEU A 81 8.50 13.62 2.37
C LEU A 81 7.05 13.63 2.85
N PHE A 82 6.83 13.44 4.16
CA PHE A 82 5.52 13.18 4.73
C PHE A 82 5.30 13.99 6.00
N GLY A 83 4.04 14.30 6.29
CA GLY A 83 3.66 15.01 7.51
C GLY A 83 3.94 14.14 8.74
N PRO A 84 4.48 14.71 9.84
CA PRO A 84 4.59 13.99 11.09
C PRO A 84 3.18 13.67 11.62
N LYS A 85 3.01 12.48 12.18
CA LYS A 85 1.82 12.11 12.96
C LYS A 85 2.23 11.82 14.40
N ASP A 86 1.61 12.48 15.36
CA ASP A 86 1.86 12.29 16.80
C ASP A 86 0.65 11.67 17.52
N GLY A 87 0.16 10.55 16.99
CA GLY A 87 -0.90 9.79 17.64
C GLY A 87 -2.29 10.05 17.06
N LEU A 88 -3.31 9.89 17.90
CA LEU A 88 -4.72 9.96 17.52
C LEU A 88 -5.48 10.77 18.58
N CYS A 89 -6.33 11.68 18.12
CA CYS A 89 -7.31 12.32 18.99
C CYS A 89 -8.73 12.13 18.43
N PHE A 90 -9.68 11.96 19.34
CA PHE A 90 -11.10 11.78 19.08
C PHE A 90 -11.89 12.84 19.84
N TYR A 91 -12.80 13.51 19.15
CA TYR A 91 -13.73 14.49 19.72
C TYR A 91 -15.15 13.98 19.49
N TYR A 92 -15.87 13.69 20.57
CA TYR A 92 -17.21 13.11 20.53
C TYR A 92 -18.26 14.21 20.71
N LEU A 93 -18.97 14.51 19.63
CA LEU A 93 -20.04 15.50 19.63
C LEU A 93 -21.39 14.86 20.02
N PRO A 94 -22.27 15.61 20.70
CA PRO A 94 -23.57 15.11 21.13
C PRO A 94 -24.49 14.84 19.95
N HIS A 95 -25.35 13.82 20.10
CA HIS A 95 -26.18 13.28 19.04
C HIS A 95 -27.12 14.31 18.38
N ASN A 96 -27.71 15.22 19.16
CA ASN A 96 -28.77 16.10 18.67
C ASN A 96 -28.29 17.53 18.36
N GLY A 97 -26.98 17.78 18.32
CA GLY A 97 -26.46 19.15 18.27
C GLY A 97 -26.77 19.96 19.53
N ASP A 98 -27.03 19.28 20.65
CA ASP A 98 -27.22 19.90 21.96
C ASP A 98 -25.97 20.70 22.35
N ASN A 99 -26.14 21.85 22.98
CA ASN A 99 -25.05 22.76 23.37
C ASN A 99 -24.24 22.26 24.60
N ASP A 100 -24.31 20.97 24.92
CA ASP A 100 -23.69 20.36 26.10
C ASP A 100 -22.15 20.19 25.96
N GLY A 101 -21.57 20.75 24.89
CA GLY A 101 -20.15 20.67 24.59
C GLY A 101 -19.77 19.38 23.85
N TYR A 102 -18.52 18.96 23.96
CA TYR A 102 -18.01 17.69 23.45
C TYR A 102 -17.11 17.05 24.52
N THR A 103 -16.84 15.75 24.39
CA THR A 103 -15.77 15.08 25.15
C THR A 103 -14.65 14.66 24.22
N ASP A 104 -13.46 14.42 24.76
CA ASP A 104 -12.27 14.08 23.98
C ASP A 104 -11.51 12.88 24.54
N PHE A 105 -10.78 12.21 23.65
CA PHE A 105 -9.75 11.23 23.96
C PHE A 105 -8.55 11.50 23.06
N CYS A 106 -7.48 12.05 23.63
CA CYS A 106 -6.21 12.25 22.91
C CYS A 106 -5.13 11.31 23.45
N ALA A 107 -4.38 10.70 22.53
CA ALA A 107 -3.24 9.86 22.85
C ALA A 107 -2.07 10.14 21.90
N ASN A 108 -0.93 10.53 22.49
CA ASN A 108 0.27 10.86 21.74
C ASN A 108 0.96 9.61 21.19
N GLY A 109 1.75 9.82 20.14
CA GLY A 109 2.61 8.80 19.56
C GLY A 109 3.86 8.54 20.39
N PRO A 110 4.68 7.55 19.96
CA PRO A 110 6.02 7.40 20.49
C PRO A 110 6.90 8.59 20.09
N ALA A 111 7.98 8.82 20.84
CA ALA A 111 8.98 9.81 20.47
C ALA A 111 9.49 9.59 19.02
N GLY A 112 9.59 10.67 18.24
CA GLY A 112 9.86 10.55 16.82
C GLY A 112 11.27 10.02 16.47
N ASP A 113 12.24 10.16 17.38
CA ASP A 113 13.56 9.54 17.27
C ASP A 113 13.53 8.02 17.47
N PHE A 114 12.51 7.51 18.18
CA PHE A 114 12.26 6.08 18.30
C PHE A 114 11.67 5.51 16.99
N VAL A 115 10.53 6.03 16.55
CA VAL A 115 9.84 5.59 15.33
C VAL A 115 8.90 6.67 14.78
N ALA A 116 8.93 6.86 13.46
CA ALA A 116 8.01 7.78 12.80
C ALA A 116 6.59 7.20 12.71
N THR A 117 5.59 8.00 13.05
CA THR A 117 4.23 7.84 12.53
C THR A 117 3.99 8.97 11.52
N LEU A 118 3.28 8.70 10.42
CA LEU A 118 3.26 9.58 9.24
C LEU A 118 1.84 9.81 8.72
N GLN A 119 1.59 11.02 8.22
CA GLN A 119 0.55 11.31 7.24
C GLN A 119 1.20 11.30 5.85
N VAL A 120 0.85 10.33 5.01
CA VAL A 120 1.52 10.11 3.72
C VAL A 120 0.63 10.51 2.56
N GLU A 121 1.11 11.40 1.69
CA GLU A 121 0.54 11.52 0.36
C GLU A 121 0.82 10.23 -0.41
N ARG A 122 -0.24 9.55 -0.86
CA ARG A 122 -0.11 8.19 -1.41
C ARG A 122 0.67 8.12 -2.71
N LYS A 123 0.61 9.16 -3.53
CA LYS A 123 1.42 9.29 -4.73
C LYS A 123 2.92 9.33 -4.41
N ILE A 124 3.30 10.08 -3.39
CA ILE A 124 4.71 10.24 -2.97
C ILE A 124 5.22 8.98 -2.28
N SER A 125 4.42 8.35 -1.42
CA SER A 125 4.83 7.09 -0.77
C SER A 125 5.00 5.95 -1.76
N GLU A 126 4.13 5.83 -2.76
CA GLU A 126 4.28 4.81 -3.79
C GLU A 126 5.45 5.11 -4.74
N LEU A 127 5.77 6.38 -5.00
CA LEU A 127 6.98 6.75 -5.74
C LEU A 127 8.25 6.39 -4.95
N LEU A 128 8.32 6.75 -3.67
CA LEU A 128 9.44 6.40 -2.78
C LEU A 128 9.68 4.88 -2.79
N LEU A 129 8.62 4.10 -2.56
CA LEU A 129 8.72 2.64 -2.50
C LEU A 129 9.00 2.02 -3.88
N THR A 130 8.52 2.61 -4.97
CA THR A 130 8.88 2.19 -6.34
C THR A 130 10.38 2.32 -6.56
N LEU A 131 10.94 3.50 -6.29
CA LEU A 131 12.37 3.77 -6.47
C LEU A 131 13.23 2.89 -5.55
N PHE A 132 12.76 2.67 -4.32
CA PHE A 132 13.42 1.78 -3.37
C PHE A 132 13.43 0.33 -3.87
N ALA A 133 12.30 -0.18 -4.33
CA ALA A 133 12.18 -1.54 -4.87
C ALA A 133 13.04 -1.74 -6.13
N GLN A 134 13.09 -0.76 -7.04
CA GLN A 134 13.95 -0.79 -8.22
C GLN A 134 15.43 -0.89 -7.85
N ARG A 135 15.87 -0.17 -6.82
CA ARG A 135 17.25 -0.27 -6.29
C ARG A 135 17.57 -1.65 -5.71
N LEU A 136 16.57 -2.43 -5.30
CA LEU A 136 16.72 -3.82 -4.87
C LEU A 136 16.68 -4.83 -6.03
N GLY A 137 16.53 -4.36 -7.28
CA GLY A 137 16.41 -5.20 -8.46
C GLY A 137 15.00 -5.74 -8.73
N VAL A 138 13.96 -5.14 -8.15
CA VAL A 138 12.56 -5.43 -8.53
C VAL A 138 12.24 -4.68 -9.83
N ASN A 139 11.73 -5.40 -10.83
CA ASN A 139 11.26 -4.78 -12.07
C ASN A 139 9.87 -4.18 -11.82
N ILE A 140 9.67 -2.89 -12.14
CA ILE A 140 8.39 -2.22 -11.97
C ILE A 140 8.02 -1.52 -13.27
N PHE A 141 6.91 -1.93 -13.88
CA PHE A 141 6.41 -1.39 -15.13
C PHE A 141 5.10 -0.64 -14.91
N HIS A 142 5.20 0.69 -14.92
CA HIS A 142 4.03 1.59 -14.98
C HIS A 142 3.51 1.71 -16.42
N GLY A 143 2.25 2.05 -16.60
CA GLY A 143 1.61 2.16 -17.93
C GLY A 143 1.32 0.81 -18.59
N HIS A 144 1.37 -0.28 -17.83
CA HIS A 144 1.19 -1.64 -18.32
C HIS A 144 0.03 -2.32 -17.61
N ALA A 145 -0.93 -2.83 -18.36
CA ALA A 145 -2.12 -3.49 -17.82
C ALA A 145 -2.04 -5.00 -18.04
N VAL A 146 -2.39 -5.79 -17.03
CA VAL A 146 -2.52 -7.24 -17.19
C VAL A 146 -3.86 -7.58 -17.84
N ASN A 147 -3.83 -8.40 -18.89
CA ASN A 147 -5.02 -9.04 -19.42
C ASN A 147 -5.42 -10.21 -18.53
N ILE A 148 -6.36 -9.95 -17.63
CA ILE A 148 -6.83 -10.91 -16.62
C ILE A 148 -7.54 -12.11 -17.25
N ASP A 149 -8.14 -11.95 -18.42
CA ASP A 149 -8.94 -12.99 -19.08
C ASP A 149 -8.07 -14.00 -19.85
N SER A 150 -6.93 -13.55 -20.38
CA SER A 150 -5.98 -14.44 -21.05
C SER A 150 -4.86 -14.95 -20.14
N THR A 151 -4.70 -14.39 -18.93
CA THR A 151 -3.72 -14.84 -17.94
C THR A 151 -4.02 -16.26 -17.46
N LYS A 152 -3.01 -17.13 -17.50
CA LYS A 152 -3.06 -18.49 -16.96
C LYS A 152 -2.34 -18.52 -15.62
N LEU A 153 -3.05 -18.84 -14.55
CA LEU A 153 -2.44 -18.93 -13.22
C LEU A 153 -1.60 -20.20 -13.10
N PRO A 154 -0.50 -20.19 -12.33
CA PRO A 154 0.25 -21.40 -12.03
C PRO A 154 -0.65 -22.41 -11.30
N THR A 155 -0.61 -23.68 -11.72
CA THR A 155 -1.39 -24.76 -11.11
C THR A 155 -0.48 -25.87 -10.63
N ASP A 156 -0.76 -26.38 -9.43
CA ASP A 156 -0.19 -27.65 -8.99
C ASP A 156 -0.97 -28.78 -9.67
N THR A 157 -0.25 -29.76 -10.18
CA THR A 157 -0.85 -31.00 -10.68
C THR A 157 -0.72 -32.05 -9.60
N ASP A 158 -1.81 -32.77 -9.29
CA ASP A 158 -1.91 -33.68 -8.14
C ASP A 158 -0.76 -34.70 -7.99
N ASN A 159 0.00 -35.00 -9.08
CA ASN A 159 1.18 -35.87 -9.06
C ASN A 159 2.27 -35.48 -10.12
N GLY A 160 2.36 -34.21 -10.52
CA GLY A 160 3.28 -33.76 -11.59
C GLY A 160 4.00 -32.44 -11.29
N PRO A 161 4.96 -32.03 -12.15
CA PRO A 161 5.66 -30.76 -11.96
C PRO A 161 4.68 -29.59 -12.09
N ARG A 162 4.83 -28.60 -11.19
CA ARG A 162 4.02 -27.37 -11.20
C ARG A 162 4.07 -26.72 -12.57
N VAL A 163 2.89 -26.46 -13.15
CA VAL A 163 2.79 -25.77 -14.44
C VAL A 163 3.00 -24.28 -14.19
N ALA A 164 3.96 -23.69 -14.89
CA ALA A 164 4.21 -22.25 -14.83
C ALA A 164 2.96 -21.48 -15.30
N GLY A 165 2.65 -20.41 -14.58
CA GLY A 165 1.66 -19.44 -15.03
C GLY A 165 2.22 -18.58 -16.17
N ARG A 166 1.31 -17.93 -16.89
CA ARG A 166 1.62 -16.98 -17.94
C ARG A 166 0.74 -15.75 -17.77
N VAL A 167 1.39 -14.60 -17.57
CA VAL A 167 0.72 -13.30 -17.43
C VAL A 167 0.84 -12.53 -18.73
N ASP A 168 -0.29 -12.24 -19.36
CA ASP A 168 -0.32 -11.43 -20.57
C ASP A 168 -0.42 -9.94 -20.20
N VAL A 169 0.48 -9.13 -20.77
CA VAL A 169 0.65 -7.71 -20.46
C VAL A 169 0.40 -6.87 -21.71
N LEU A 170 -0.42 -5.84 -21.54
CA LEU A 170 -0.80 -4.86 -22.56
C LEU A 170 -0.14 -3.52 -22.23
N ASN A 171 0.55 -2.92 -23.21
CA ASN A 171 1.07 -1.57 -23.08
C ASN A 171 -0.06 -0.55 -23.35
N GLN A 172 -0.27 0.43 -22.47
CA GLN A 172 -1.31 1.45 -22.68
C GLN A 172 -0.97 2.47 -23.79
N GLY A 173 0.24 2.43 -24.37
CA GLY A 173 0.76 3.46 -25.29
C GLY A 173 1.02 3.06 -26.74
N GLY A 174 0.69 1.86 -27.24
CA GLY A 174 0.95 1.55 -28.65
C GLY A 174 0.41 0.21 -29.17
N ASN A 175 0.37 0.10 -30.50
CA ASN A 175 0.05 -1.11 -31.30
C ASN A 175 1.02 -2.29 -31.08
N ASP A 176 1.89 -2.20 -30.08
CA ASP A 176 2.90 -3.20 -29.76
C ASP A 176 2.19 -4.37 -29.07
N GLY A 177 2.12 -5.51 -29.75
CA GLY A 177 1.26 -6.63 -29.39
C GLY A 177 1.42 -7.12 -27.94
N THR A 178 0.45 -7.92 -27.48
CA THR A 178 0.45 -8.51 -26.14
C THR A 178 1.78 -9.21 -25.85
N LYS A 179 2.50 -8.72 -24.83
CA LYS A 179 3.69 -9.40 -24.29
C LYS A 179 3.23 -10.42 -23.23
N HIS A 180 4.06 -11.42 -22.97
CA HIS A 180 3.77 -12.40 -21.93
C HIS A 180 4.97 -12.57 -21.01
N ILE A 181 4.69 -12.84 -19.75
CA ILE A 181 5.67 -13.15 -18.72
C ILE A 181 5.35 -14.53 -18.15
N ASP A 182 6.27 -15.47 -18.31
CA ASP A 182 6.16 -16.78 -17.67
C ASP A 182 6.57 -16.66 -16.21
N THR A 183 5.77 -17.25 -15.32
CA THR A 183 5.92 -17.04 -13.88
C THR A 183 5.55 -18.25 -13.02
N LYS A 184 6.16 -18.35 -11.84
CA LYS A 184 5.85 -19.39 -10.85
C LYS A 184 4.74 -18.96 -9.89
N LEU A 185 4.51 -17.65 -9.73
CA LEU A 185 3.52 -17.10 -8.81
C LEU A 185 2.93 -15.80 -9.35
N VAL A 186 1.61 -15.69 -9.31
CA VAL A 186 0.89 -14.44 -9.55
C VAL A 186 0.32 -13.94 -8.23
N VAL A 187 0.57 -12.67 -7.91
CA VAL A 187 0.03 -12.00 -6.72
C VAL A 187 -1.00 -10.95 -7.14
N ASP A 188 -2.26 -11.14 -6.75
CA ASP A 188 -3.31 -10.15 -6.98
C ASP A 188 -3.21 -9.02 -5.94
N ALA A 189 -2.56 -7.93 -6.31
CA ALA A 189 -2.45 -6.72 -5.52
C ALA A 189 -3.30 -5.57 -6.09
N THR A 190 -4.40 -5.90 -6.79
CA THR A 190 -5.28 -4.93 -7.44
C THR A 190 -6.24 -4.22 -6.47
N GLY A 191 -5.99 -4.32 -5.16
CA GLY A 191 -6.77 -3.66 -4.12
C GLY A 191 -8.24 -4.09 -4.12
N ARG A 192 -9.16 -3.14 -3.90
CA ARG A 192 -10.61 -3.39 -3.88
C ARG A 192 -11.18 -3.96 -5.18
N PHE A 193 -10.44 -3.90 -6.29
CA PHE A 193 -10.89 -4.41 -7.59
C PHE A 193 -10.84 -5.94 -7.68
N ARG A 194 -10.04 -6.61 -6.84
CA ARG A 194 -10.00 -8.09 -6.69
C ARG A 194 -9.95 -8.84 -8.03
N ARG A 195 -9.15 -8.37 -8.99
CA ARG A 195 -9.27 -8.75 -10.41
C ARG A 195 -9.12 -10.25 -10.66
N PHE A 196 -8.29 -10.95 -9.90
CA PHE A 196 -8.21 -12.42 -9.96
C PHE A 196 -9.10 -13.07 -8.92
N ALA A 197 -9.07 -12.59 -7.67
CA ALA A 197 -9.83 -13.22 -6.58
C ALA A 197 -11.35 -13.24 -6.83
N SER A 198 -11.89 -12.26 -7.55
CA SER A 198 -13.33 -12.21 -7.90
C SER A 198 -13.76 -13.31 -8.87
N LYS A 199 -12.82 -13.90 -9.63
CA LYS A 199 -13.10 -15.03 -10.53
C LYS A 199 -13.24 -16.35 -9.75
N ALA A 200 -12.54 -16.47 -8.62
CA ALA A 200 -12.63 -17.64 -7.76
C ALA A 200 -13.83 -17.57 -6.81
N ALA A 201 -14.14 -16.39 -6.25
CA ALA A 201 -15.25 -16.25 -5.32
C ALA A 201 -15.85 -14.83 -5.29
N ARG A 202 -17.17 -14.77 -5.08
CA ARG A 202 -17.90 -13.53 -4.81
C ARG A 202 -17.38 -12.85 -3.53
N ALA A 203 -17.45 -11.52 -3.50
CA ALA A 203 -17.17 -10.79 -2.26
C ALA A 203 -18.25 -11.07 -1.23
N THR A 204 -17.86 -11.42 -0.01
CA THR A 204 -18.77 -11.50 1.13
C THR A 204 -18.95 -10.11 1.71
N ARG A 205 -20.19 -9.67 1.88
CA ARG A 205 -20.55 -8.47 2.65
C ARG A 205 -21.00 -8.91 4.03
N LEU A 206 -20.52 -8.21 5.06
CA LEU A 206 -20.99 -8.44 6.43
C LEU A 206 -22.43 -7.93 6.57
N PRO A 207 -23.25 -8.56 7.41
CA PRO A 207 -24.62 -8.11 7.67
C PRO A 207 -24.66 -6.79 8.46
N HIS A 208 -25.85 -6.20 8.54
CA HIS A 208 -26.22 -4.99 9.31
C HIS A 208 -25.93 -3.65 8.63
N PHE A 209 -24.70 -3.16 8.69
CA PHE A 209 -24.37 -1.82 8.20
C PHE A 209 -23.18 -1.85 7.25
N ASN A 210 -23.10 -0.82 6.43
CA ASN A 210 -21.99 -0.52 5.57
C ASN A 210 -21.79 1.00 5.60
N THR A 211 -20.62 1.47 5.19
CA THR A 211 -20.26 2.88 5.32
C THR A 211 -19.88 3.44 3.96
N ASP A 212 -20.37 4.65 3.69
CA ASP A 212 -19.97 5.44 2.54
C ASP A 212 -18.97 6.52 3.00
N SER A 213 -18.10 6.96 2.09
CA SER A 213 -17.14 8.02 2.39
C SER A 213 -17.15 9.10 1.32
N PHE A 214 -17.11 10.35 1.79
CA PHE A 214 -16.97 11.56 0.98
C PHE A 214 -15.88 12.40 1.63
N TRP A 215 -14.97 12.94 0.83
CA TRP A 215 -13.83 13.67 1.35
C TRP A 215 -13.32 14.69 0.33
N ALA A 216 -12.54 15.65 0.82
CA ALA A 216 -11.86 16.66 0.03
C ALA A 216 -10.56 17.09 0.72
N TYR A 217 -9.71 17.82 0.00
CA TYR A 217 -8.53 18.47 0.56
C TYR A 217 -8.85 19.93 0.85
N PHE A 218 -8.37 20.43 1.98
CA PHE A 218 -8.49 21.82 2.40
C PHE A 218 -7.10 22.34 2.75
N GLU A 219 -6.84 23.60 2.44
CA GLU A 219 -5.65 24.29 2.91
C GLU A 219 -5.80 24.63 4.39
N MET A 220 -4.69 24.59 5.14
CA MET A 220 -4.64 24.98 6.55
C MET A 220 -3.78 26.23 6.66
N ASP A 221 -4.39 27.37 6.36
CA ASP A 221 -3.70 28.68 6.32
C ASP A 221 -3.95 29.52 7.59
N GLY A 222 -4.78 29.02 8.52
CA GLY A 222 -5.16 29.70 9.76
C GLY A 222 -4.31 29.29 10.96
N ASP A 223 -4.53 29.98 12.09
CA ASP A 223 -3.93 29.63 13.37
C ASP A 223 -4.76 28.50 14.03
N GLU A 224 -4.10 27.44 14.49
CA GLU A 224 -4.77 26.32 15.18
C GLU A 224 -5.51 26.75 16.45
N THR A 225 -5.13 27.89 17.04
CA THR A 225 -5.82 28.46 18.21
C THR A 225 -7.26 28.91 17.92
N ASP A 226 -7.62 29.11 16.64
CA ASP A 226 -8.98 29.43 16.22
C ASP A 226 -9.88 28.18 16.12
N ILE A 227 -9.33 26.96 16.24
CA ILE A 227 -10.10 25.72 16.20
C ILE A 227 -10.86 25.56 17.52
N PRO A 228 -12.19 25.36 17.51
CA PRO A 228 -13.02 25.32 18.71
C PRO A 228 -12.94 23.97 19.45
N LEU A 229 -11.77 23.32 19.42
CA LEU A 229 -11.46 22.06 20.07
C LEU A 229 -10.28 22.28 21.01
N ARG A 230 -10.52 22.04 22.29
CA ARG A 230 -9.58 22.30 23.38
C ARG A 230 -8.39 21.37 23.21
N HIS A 231 -7.19 21.94 23.28
CA HIS A 231 -5.93 21.21 23.10
C HIS A 231 -5.83 20.49 21.74
N TYR A 232 -6.45 21.05 20.70
CA TYR A 232 -6.27 20.57 19.34
C TYR A 232 -4.81 20.68 18.89
N GLU A 233 -4.31 19.63 18.25
CA GLU A 233 -3.01 19.60 17.60
C GLU A 233 -3.17 18.97 16.20
N SER A 234 -2.79 19.71 15.15
CA SER A 234 -2.93 19.24 13.76
C SER A 234 -2.07 18.02 13.42
N CYS A 235 -1.04 17.76 14.22
CA CYS A 235 -0.14 16.62 14.02
C CYS A 235 -0.78 15.28 14.45
N HIS A 236 -1.94 15.26 15.11
CA HIS A 236 -2.67 14.01 15.33
C HIS A 236 -3.42 13.57 14.07
N THR A 237 -3.81 12.30 14.00
CA THR A 237 -5.01 11.99 13.21
C THR A 237 -6.22 12.31 14.07
N ASN A 238 -6.85 13.43 13.76
CA ASN A 238 -8.03 13.93 14.45
C ASN A 238 -9.30 13.28 13.90
N HIS A 239 -10.17 12.83 14.81
CA HIS A 239 -11.47 12.24 14.50
C HIS A 239 -12.54 13.11 15.14
N ILE A 240 -13.42 13.69 14.32
CA ILE A 240 -14.58 14.42 14.78
C ILE A 240 -15.76 13.45 14.65
N CYS A 241 -16.22 12.92 15.78
CA CYS A 241 -17.13 11.79 15.84
C CYS A 241 -18.56 12.26 16.13
N LEU A 242 -19.49 11.83 15.28
CA LEU A 242 -20.92 12.04 15.41
C LEU A 242 -21.63 10.70 15.57
N ALA A 243 -22.94 10.69 15.79
CA ALA A 243 -23.69 9.44 15.92
C ALA A 243 -23.76 8.67 14.59
N GLU A 244 -23.71 9.37 13.47
CA GLU A 244 -23.79 8.83 12.12
C GLU A 244 -22.46 8.24 11.62
N GLY A 245 -21.32 8.66 12.19
CA GLY A 245 -19.98 8.21 11.80
C GLY A 245 -18.83 9.09 12.26
#